data_AF-A0A451A5W9-F1
#
_entry.id   AF-A0A451A5W9-F1
#
_cell.length_a   1.000
_cell.length_b   1.000
_cell.length_c   1.000
_cell.angle_alpha   90.00
_cell.angle_beta   90.00
_cell.angle_gamma   90.00
#
_symmetry.space_group_name_H-M   'P 1'
#
loop_
_entity.id
_entity.type
_entity.pdbx_description
1 polymer ?
#
loop_
_entity_poly.entity_id
_entity_poly.type
_entity_poly.pdbx_seq_one_letter_code
_entity_poly.pdbx_strand_id
1 'polypeptide(L)'
;MNPKDINTGYRLGYRVKSTWHQSDRNRPSEKTLEDNGGTIAYIIWRLSLEGAKKIHGEGFEYPSDQERVGVINEFVAFLLQSADRLVFDHLTDEDRATFINFAGRKLADQIQDNLLDIAGPGNYRRPFIAMLNERLADYATLSFEEGKPGYDFMRYFGDRVLKTMPPNQTNRWVIDQIMDLSGPYVSKKLEESVGNLFGGI
;
A
#
# COMPACT_ATOMS: atom_id res chain seq x y z
N MET A 1 39.29 -13.48 -22.11
CA MET A 1 38.22 -12.52 -21.73
C MET A 1 37.09 -13.33 -21.12
N ASN A 2 36.86 -13.20 -19.81
CA ASN A 2 36.03 -14.09 -19.00
C ASN A 2 34.62 -13.46 -18.82
N PRO A 3 33.50 -14.19 -19.02
CA PRO A 3 32.14 -13.63 -18.93
C PRO A 3 31.67 -13.18 -17.53
N LYS A 4 32.56 -13.02 -16.54
CA LYS A 4 32.20 -12.77 -15.14
C LYS A 4 32.20 -11.30 -14.72
N ASP A 5 32.53 -10.38 -15.62
CA ASP A 5 32.71 -8.94 -15.29
C ASP A 5 31.51 -8.05 -15.66
N ILE A 6 30.33 -8.63 -15.90
CA ILE A 6 29.08 -7.89 -16.20
C ILE A 6 28.01 -8.18 -15.15
N ASN A 7 28.23 -7.70 -13.93
CA ASN A 7 27.12 -7.40 -13.02
C ASN A 7 27.55 -6.44 -11.89
N THR A 8 27.87 -5.21 -12.26
CA THR A 8 27.98 -4.10 -11.31
C THR A 8 26.68 -3.29 -11.37
N GLY A 9 25.67 -3.73 -10.63
CA GLY A 9 24.39 -3.05 -10.49
C GLY A 9 23.84 -3.28 -9.08
N TYR A 10 23.85 -2.23 -8.28
CA TYR A 10 23.39 -2.11 -6.89
C TYR A 10 22.25 -3.07 -6.50
N ARG A 11 22.58 -4.19 -5.83
CA ARG A 11 21.63 -4.90 -4.97
C ARG A 11 21.58 -4.21 -3.61
N LEU A 12 20.75 -3.18 -3.48
CA LEU A 12 20.25 -2.77 -2.16
C LEU A 12 19.19 -3.80 -1.73
N GLY A 13 19.64 -4.98 -1.30
CA GLY A 13 18.80 -5.99 -0.69
C GLY A 13 18.36 -5.53 0.69
N TYR A 14 17.31 -4.71 0.75
CA TYR A 14 16.65 -4.37 2.01
C TYR A 14 15.72 -5.52 2.41
N ARG A 15 16.03 -6.16 3.55
CA ARG A 15 15.17 -7.17 4.19
C ARG A 15 14.17 -6.45 5.08
N VAL A 16 12.88 -6.51 4.74
CA VAL A 16 11.79 -6.15 5.66
C VAL A 16 11.77 -7.20 6.78
N LYS A 17 12.00 -6.79 8.02
CA LYS A 17 11.74 -7.66 9.19
C LYS A 17 10.23 -7.75 9.37
N SER A 18 9.64 -8.83 8.88
CA SER A 18 8.25 -9.23 9.18
C SER A 18 8.15 -10.09 10.44
N THR A 19 9.25 -10.28 11.18
CA THR A 19 9.32 -11.16 12.36
C THR A 19 9.85 -10.40 13.56
N TRP A 20 9.06 -10.42 14.63
CA TRP A 20 9.35 -9.76 15.90
C TRP A 20 10.51 -10.44 16.64
N HIS A 21 11.34 -9.64 17.33
CA HIS A 21 12.25 -10.16 18.35
C HIS A 21 11.41 -10.60 19.56
N GLN A 22 11.57 -11.87 19.94
CA GLN A 22 11.02 -12.39 21.20
C GLN A 22 11.85 -11.84 22.38
N SER A 23 11.28 -10.92 23.13
CA SER A 23 11.64 -10.58 24.51
C SER A 23 10.33 -10.31 25.24
N ASP A 24 9.97 -10.88 26.38
CA ASP A 24 10.72 -11.55 27.44
C ASP A 24 10.08 -12.92 27.76
N ARG A 25 10.84 -13.82 28.40
CA ARG A 25 10.61 -15.27 28.42
C ARG A 25 9.29 -15.67 29.13
N ASN A 26 8.44 -16.44 28.41
CA ASN A 26 7.25 -17.20 28.87
C ASN A 26 5.83 -16.58 28.82
N ARG A 27 5.61 -15.39 28.25
CA ARG A 27 4.28 -15.07 27.68
C ARG A 27 4.46 -14.29 26.39
N PRO A 28 4.10 -14.84 25.22
CA PRO A 28 3.79 -14.00 24.07
C PRO A 28 2.75 -12.99 24.57
N SER A 29 2.98 -11.68 24.39
CA SER A 29 1.87 -10.73 24.51
C SER A 29 0.78 -11.22 23.56
N GLU A 30 -0.46 -11.36 24.05
CA GLU A 30 -1.58 -11.60 23.16
C GLU A 30 -1.61 -10.44 22.16
N LYS A 31 -1.32 -10.73 20.89
CA LYS A 31 -1.31 -9.70 19.85
C LYS A 31 -2.73 -9.19 19.69
N THR A 32 -2.92 -7.89 19.89
CA THR A 32 -4.23 -7.28 19.69
C THR A 32 -4.47 -7.04 18.19
N LEU A 33 -5.75 -6.84 17.83
CA LEU A 33 -6.10 -6.43 16.46
C LEU A 33 -5.49 -5.07 16.11
N GLU A 34 -5.33 -4.19 17.08
CA GLU A 34 -4.67 -2.89 16.93
C GLU A 34 -3.17 -3.04 16.68
N ASP A 35 -2.48 -3.98 17.33
CA ASP A 35 -1.06 -4.27 17.04
C ASP A 35 -0.89 -4.76 15.59
N ASN A 36 -1.79 -5.65 15.14
CA ASN A 36 -1.83 -6.08 13.75
C ASN A 36 -2.18 -4.92 12.80
N GLY A 37 -3.15 -4.08 13.19
CA GLY A 37 -3.58 -2.89 12.44
C GLY A 37 -2.45 -1.86 12.26
N GLY A 38 -1.67 -1.62 13.32
CA GLY A 38 -0.49 -0.77 13.26
C GLY A 38 0.60 -1.35 12.37
N THR A 39 0.81 -2.68 12.44
CA THR A 39 1.80 -3.36 11.61
C THR A 39 1.42 -3.33 10.13
N ILE A 40 0.15 -3.61 9.79
CA ILE A 40 -0.28 -3.57 8.38
C ILE A 40 -0.24 -2.15 7.83
N ALA A 41 -0.60 -1.13 8.62
CA ALA A 41 -0.50 0.27 8.21
C ALA A 41 0.94 0.65 7.83
N TYR A 42 1.91 0.23 8.64
CA TYR A 42 3.32 0.44 8.34
C TYR A 42 3.74 -0.25 7.03
N ILE A 43 3.29 -1.49 6.80
CA ILE A 43 3.59 -2.26 5.57
C ILE A 43 2.95 -1.59 4.35
N ILE A 44 1.68 -1.20 4.44
CA ILE A 44 0.94 -0.50 3.38
C ILE A 44 1.68 0.79 3.01
N TRP A 45 2.08 1.59 4.00
CA TRP A 45 2.83 2.82 3.78
C TRP A 45 4.14 2.56 3.02
N ARG A 46 4.91 1.57 3.46
CA ARG A 46 6.18 1.18 2.83
C ARG A 46 6.00 0.72 1.39
N LEU A 47 5.03 -0.15 1.12
CA LEU A 47 4.73 -0.63 -0.24
C LEU A 47 4.27 0.52 -1.15
N SER A 48 3.49 1.46 -0.61
CA SER A 48 3.03 2.64 -1.36
C SER A 48 4.19 3.56 -1.74
N LEU A 49 5.11 3.82 -0.82
CA LEU A 49 6.33 4.58 -1.10
C LEU A 49 7.22 3.89 -2.14
N GLU A 50 7.38 2.57 -2.04
CA GLU A 50 8.18 1.79 -2.98
C GLU A 50 7.53 1.74 -4.37
N GLY A 51 6.22 1.56 -4.44
CA GLY A 51 5.44 1.59 -5.69
C GLY A 51 5.56 2.94 -6.41
N ALA A 52 5.34 4.04 -5.69
CA ALA A 52 5.50 5.38 -6.25
C ALA A 52 6.96 5.69 -6.64
N LYS A 53 7.95 5.18 -5.92
CA LYS A 53 9.36 5.31 -6.36
C LYS A 53 9.65 4.51 -7.62
N LYS A 54 9.09 3.30 -7.75
CA LYS A 54 9.31 2.44 -8.92
C LYS A 54 8.69 3.05 -10.17
N ILE A 55 7.43 3.51 -10.11
CA ILE A 55 6.78 4.18 -11.24
C ILE A 55 7.64 5.36 -11.75
N HIS A 56 8.21 6.14 -10.84
CA HIS A 56 9.12 7.22 -11.23
C HIS A 56 10.38 6.71 -11.93
N GLY A 57 10.98 5.63 -11.41
CA GLY A 57 12.13 4.99 -12.00
C GLY A 57 11.88 4.37 -13.39
N GLU A 58 10.64 4.01 -13.69
CA GLU A 58 10.20 3.54 -15.02
C GLU A 58 9.94 4.70 -16.02
N GLY A 59 10.18 5.95 -15.61
CA GLY A 59 10.10 7.14 -16.48
C GLY A 59 8.75 7.86 -16.45
N PHE A 60 7.82 7.44 -15.61
CA PHE A 60 6.57 8.16 -15.39
C PHE A 60 6.81 9.41 -14.50
N GLU A 61 6.13 10.50 -14.82
CA GLU A 61 6.45 11.82 -14.28
C GLU A 61 5.36 12.32 -13.32
N TYR A 62 5.78 12.75 -12.13
CA TYR A 62 4.99 13.61 -11.23
C TYR A 62 5.80 14.89 -10.98
N PRO A 63 5.46 16.02 -11.63
CA PRO A 63 6.25 17.26 -11.56
C PRO A 63 6.24 17.95 -10.19
N SER A 64 5.38 17.53 -9.26
CA SER A 64 5.29 18.08 -7.91
C SER A 64 5.21 17.00 -6.82
N ASP A 65 5.59 17.38 -5.59
CA ASP A 65 5.37 16.54 -4.41
C ASP A 65 3.88 16.27 -4.17
N GLN A 66 2.99 17.18 -4.59
CA GLN A 66 1.55 17.00 -4.49
C GLN A 66 1.07 15.82 -5.35
N GLU A 67 1.51 15.71 -6.60
CA GLU A 67 1.14 14.58 -7.47
C GLU A 67 1.78 13.29 -6.97
N ARG A 68 3.03 13.35 -6.48
CA ARG A 68 3.69 12.19 -5.87
C ARG A 68 2.93 11.66 -4.65
N VAL A 69 2.49 12.56 -3.76
CA VAL A 69 1.66 12.20 -2.61
C VAL A 69 0.29 11.68 -3.06
N GLY A 70 -0.30 12.25 -4.10
CA GLY A 70 -1.52 11.71 -4.72
C GLY A 70 -1.34 10.26 -5.17
N VAL A 71 -0.26 9.94 -5.89
CA VAL A 71 0.01 8.56 -6.31
C VAL A 71 0.20 7.65 -5.10
N ILE A 72 0.95 8.08 -4.08
CA ILE A 72 1.10 7.33 -2.81
C ILE A 72 -0.28 7.06 -2.18
N ASN A 73 -1.16 8.05 -2.15
CA ASN A 73 -2.51 7.92 -1.59
C ASN A 73 -3.34 6.87 -2.33
N GLU A 74 -3.26 6.80 -3.65
CA GLU A 74 -3.98 5.79 -4.44
C GLU A 74 -3.44 4.37 -4.20
N PHE A 75 -2.12 4.22 -4.00
CA PHE A 75 -1.54 2.94 -3.54
C PHE A 75 -2.04 2.56 -2.15
N VAL A 76 -2.10 3.52 -1.21
CA VAL A 76 -2.59 3.27 0.14
C VAL A 76 -4.04 2.79 0.11
N ALA A 77 -4.90 3.44 -0.68
CA ALA A 77 -6.31 3.06 -0.81
C ALA A 77 -6.46 1.65 -1.38
N PHE A 78 -5.74 1.33 -2.46
CA PHE A 78 -5.71 -0.02 -3.06
C PHE A 78 -5.29 -1.08 -2.06
N LEU A 79 -4.19 -0.85 -1.34
CA LEU A 79 -3.63 -1.82 -0.40
C LEU A 79 -4.47 -1.96 0.87
N LEU A 80 -5.06 -0.87 1.39
CA LEU A 80 -5.91 -0.96 2.58
C LEU A 80 -7.19 -1.74 2.30
N GLN A 81 -7.82 -1.49 1.15
CA GLN A 81 -8.96 -2.32 0.75
C GLN A 81 -8.54 -3.76 0.52
N SER A 82 -7.41 -4.00 -0.14
CA SER A 82 -6.94 -5.37 -0.37
C SER A 82 -6.69 -6.09 0.96
N ALA A 83 -6.21 -5.38 1.99
CA ALA A 83 -6.05 -5.93 3.33
C ALA A 83 -7.41 -6.27 3.98
N ASP A 84 -8.43 -5.42 3.82
CA ASP A 84 -9.81 -5.71 4.26
C ASP A 84 -10.35 -6.98 3.60
N ARG A 85 -10.18 -7.12 2.28
CA ARG A 85 -10.62 -8.30 1.53
C ARG A 85 -9.89 -9.58 1.92
N LEU A 86 -8.59 -9.51 2.17
CA LEU A 86 -7.77 -10.65 2.59
C LEU A 86 -8.18 -11.20 3.97
N VAL A 87 -8.69 -10.35 4.86
CA VAL A 87 -9.13 -10.78 6.20
C VAL A 87 -10.64 -10.99 6.30
N PHE A 88 -11.38 -10.79 5.20
CA PHE A 88 -12.84 -10.76 5.18
C PHE A 88 -13.46 -12.05 5.72
N ASP A 89 -12.96 -13.21 5.28
CA ASP A 89 -13.45 -14.52 5.72
C ASP A 89 -12.83 -15.01 7.05
N HIS A 90 -11.89 -14.25 7.61
CA HIS A 90 -11.11 -14.65 8.78
C HIS A 90 -11.41 -13.84 10.04
N LEU A 91 -11.97 -12.64 9.89
CA LEU A 91 -12.35 -11.77 10.99
C LEU A 91 -13.86 -11.53 10.98
N THR A 92 -14.43 -11.39 12.18
CA THR A 92 -15.80 -10.89 12.32
C THR A 92 -15.91 -9.46 11.77
N ASP A 93 -17.12 -9.00 11.47
CA ASP A 93 -17.33 -7.64 10.99
C ASP A 93 -16.82 -6.59 12.00
N GLU A 94 -17.00 -6.84 13.30
CA GLU A 94 -16.51 -5.99 14.38
C GLU A 94 -14.96 -5.97 14.46
N ASP A 95 -14.33 -7.14 14.34
CA ASP A 95 -12.88 -7.27 14.40
C ASP A 95 -12.22 -6.66 13.16
N ARG A 96 -12.82 -6.88 11.97
CA ARG A 96 -12.38 -6.29 10.72
C ARG A 96 -12.51 -4.77 10.77
N ALA A 97 -13.63 -4.25 11.28
CA ALA A 97 -13.81 -2.82 11.49
C ALA A 97 -12.75 -2.25 12.45
N THR A 98 -12.40 -2.95 13.52
CA THR A 98 -11.35 -2.53 14.45
C THR A 98 -9.99 -2.47 13.75
N PHE A 99 -9.62 -3.53 13.05
CA PHE A 99 -8.36 -3.66 12.32
C PHE A 99 -8.19 -2.58 11.25
N ILE A 100 -9.18 -2.42 10.35
CA ILE A 100 -9.11 -1.49 9.22
C ILE A 100 -9.20 -0.03 9.67
N ASN A 101 -10.07 0.30 10.63
CA ASN A 101 -10.15 1.67 11.14
C ASN A 101 -8.86 2.08 11.86
N PHE A 102 -8.25 1.18 12.63
CA PHE A 102 -6.98 1.46 13.27
C PHE A 102 -5.88 1.69 12.23
N ALA A 103 -5.80 0.83 11.21
CA ALA A 103 -4.82 0.97 10.13
C ALA A 103 -5.01 2.28 9.35
N GLY A 104 -6.26 2.62 8.97
CA GLY A 104 -6.59 3.86 8.26
C GLY A 104 -6.22 5.12 9.05
N ARG A 105 -6.43 5.13 10.37
CA ARG A 105 -6.02 6.24 11.24
C ARG A 105 -4.50 6.40 11.29
N LYS A 106 -3.74 5.29 11.40
CA LYS A 106 -2.28 5.32 11.37
C LYS A 106 -1.73 5.83 10.03
N LEU A 107 -2.35 5.45 8.92
CA LEU A 107 -2.01 5.97 7.60
C LEU A 107 -2.30 7.48 7.49
N ALA A 108 -3.42 7.94 8.05
CA ALA A 108 -3.75 9.37 8.10
C ALA A 108 -2.76 10.18 8.94
N ASP A 109 -2.31 9.64 10.07
CA ASP A 109 -1.23 10.24 10.87
C ASP A 109 0.06 10.36 10.05
N GLN A 110 0.45 9.30 9.35
CA GLN A 110 1.65 9.30 8.52
C GLN A 110 1.58 10.32 7.38
N ILE A 111 0.43 10.48 6.73
CA ILE A 111 0.22 11.51 5.71
C ILE A 111 0.31 12.91 6.30
N GLN A 112 -0.31 13.13 7.46
CA GLN A 112 -0.24 14.41 8.14
C GLN A 112 1.19 14.82 8.44
N ASP A 113 1.97 13.91 9.05
CA ASP A 113 3.32 14.22 9.48
C ASP A 113 4.21 14.57 8.27
N ASN A 114 4.13 13.78 7.19
CA ASN A 114 4.91 14.06 5.98
C ASN A 114 4.49 15.36 5.28
N LEU A 115 3.20 15.65 5.20
CA LEU A 115 2.73 16.86 4.51
C LEU A 115 2.93 18.13 5.35
N LEU A 116 3.04 18.02 6.68
CA LEU A 116 3.51 19.15 7.49
C LEU A 116 4.94 19.54 7.11
N ASP A 117 5.81 18.55 6.90
CA ASP A 117 7.20 18.78 6.51
C ASP A 117 7.33 19.32 5.07
N ILE A 118 6.51 18.81 4.14
CA ILE A 118 6.58 19.14 2.71
C ILE A 118 5.83 20.45 2.37
N ALA A 119 4.60 20.59 2.87
CA ALA A 119 3.67 21.65 2.49
C ALA A 119 3.43 22.68 3.61
N GLY A 120 4.01 22.48 4.79
CA GLY A 120 3.84 23.37 5.94
C GLY A 120 2.53 23.14 6.72
N PRO A 121 2.20 24.03 7.66
CA PRO A 121 1.04 23.88 8.54
C PRO A 121 -0.28 23.70 7.80
N GLY A 122 -1.04 22.65 8.12
CA GLY A 122 -2.33 22.36 7.51
C GLY A 122 -3.01 21.15 8.12
N ASN A 123 -4.28 20.92 7.76
CA ASN A 123 -4.99 19.68 8.09
C ASN A 123 -5.03 18.77 6.87
N TYR A 124 -4.14 17.78 6.87
CA TYR A 124 -4.02 16.80 5.80
C TYR A 124 -4.71 15.47 6.15
N ARG A 125 -4.91 15.18 7.45
CA ARG A 125 -5.68 14.00 7.90
C ARG A 125 -7.08 13.96 7.30
N ARG A 126 -7.83 15.07 7.42
CA ARG A 126 -9.25 15.10 7.05
C ARG A 126 -9.48 14.90 5.55
N PRO A 127 -8.79 15.61 4.64
CA PRO A 127 -8.90 15.34 3.21
C PRO A 127 -8.48 13.91 2.82
N PHE A 128 -7.41 13.38 3.44
CA PHE A 128 -6.97 12.02 3.19
C PHE A 128 -8.02 10.97 3.61
N ILE A 129 -8.61 11.10 4.80
CA ILE A 129 -9.66 10.18 5.26
C ILE A 129 -10.90 10.28 4.35
N ALA A 130 -11.27 11.47 3.89
CA ALA A 130 -12.39 11.63 2.97
C ALA A 130 -12.14 10.90 1.64
N MET A 131 -10.95 11.06 1.05
CA MET A 131 -10.54 10.33 -0.16
C MET A 131 -10.53 8.83 0.09
N LEU A 132 -9.98 8.38 1.22
CA LEU A 132 -9.91 6.96 1.56
C LEU A 132 -11.32 6.35 1.63
N ASN A 133 -12.26 7.01 2.32
CA ASN A 133 -13.65 6.54 2.41
C ASN A 133 -14.33 6.43 1.03
N GLU A 134 -14.11 7.41 0.15
CA GLU A 134 -14.61 7.36 -1.24
C GLU A 134 -14.02 6.15 -1.99
N ARG A 135 -12.70 5.95 -1.93
CA ARG A 135 -12.04 4.83 -2.60
C ARG A 135 -12.47 3.48 -2.05
N LEU A 136 -12.53 3.31 -0.74
CA LEU A 136 -12.92 2.04 -0.12
C LEU A 136 -14.37 1.69 -0.48
N ALA A 137 -15.27 2.68 -0.56
CA ALA A 137 -16.64 2.48 -1.03
C ALA A 137 -16.68 2.00 -2.49
N ASP A 138 -15.90 2.61 -3.38
CA ASP A 138 -15.80 2.17 -4.77
C ASP A 138 -15.24 0.75 -4.87
N TYR A 139 -14.10 0.46 -4.24
CA TYR A 139 -13.49 -0.87 -4.28
C TYR A 139 -14.34 -1.96 -3.59
N ALA A 140 -15.24 -1.60 -2.67
CA ALA A 140 -16.18 -2.55 -2.07
C ALA A 140 -17.12 -3.18 -3.13
N THR A 141 -17.31 -2.52 -4.26
CA THR A 141 -18.15 -3.00 -5.37
C THR A 141 -17.42 -3.85 -6.41
N LEU A 142 -16.08 -3.90 -6.35
CA LEU A 142 -15.23 -4.53 -7.37
C LEU A 142 -14.84 -5.97 -6.99
N SER A 143 -14.47 -6.76 -7.99
CA SER A 143 -14.16 -8.18 -7.81
C SER A 143 -12.85 -8.42 -7.04
N PHE A 144 -12.91 -9.33 -6.07
CA PHE A 144 -11.77 -9.80 -5.30
C PHE A 144 -12.05 -11.26 -4.90
N GLU A 145 -11.28 -12.19 -5.45
CA GLU A 145 -11.55 -13.63 -5.37
C GLU A 145 -10.23 -14.38 -5.14
N GLU A 146 -10.29 -15.50 -4.40
CA GLU A 146 -9.12 -16.36 -4.13
C GLU A 146 -7.90 -15.58 -3.58
N GLY A 147 -8.16 -14.62 -2.68
CA GLY A 147 -7.12 -13.80 -2.08
C GLY A 147 -6.51 -12.75 -3.03
N LYS A 148 -7.10 -12.51 -4.21
CA LYS A 148 -6.53 -11.64 -5.25
C LYS A 148 -7.52 -10.60 -5.76
N PRO A 149 -7.05 -9.38 -6.06
CA PRO A 149 -7.86 -8.39 -6.76
C PRO A 149 -8.13 -8.85 -8.20
N GLY A 150 -9.39 -8.75 -8.62
CA GLY A 150 -9.77 -9.04 -9.99
C GLY A 150 -9.40 -7.93 -10.97
N TYR A 151 -9.78 -8.13 -12.25
CA TYR A 151 -9.40 -7.20 -13.32
C TYR A 151 -9.99 -5.80 -13.12
N ASP A 152 -11.24 -5.69 -12.70
CA ASP A 152 -11.91 -4.40 -12.45
C ASP A 152 -11.28 -3.64 -11.28
N PHE A 153 -10.87 -4.35 -10.22
CA PHE A 153 -10.16 -3.81 -9.07
C PHE A 153 -8.79 -3.25 -9.46
N MET A 154 -7.99 -4.03 -10.21
CA MET A 154 -6.69 -3.58 -10.73
C MET A 154 -6.82 -2.43 -11.71
N ARG A 155 -7.84 -2.48 -12.59
CA ARG A 155 -8.10 -1.43 -13.57
C ARG A 155 -8.53 -0.13 -12.90
N TYR A 156 -9.38 -0.20 -11.88
CA TYR A 156 -9.77 0.96 -11.09
C TYR A 156 -8.56 1.59 -10.42
N PHE A 157 -7.68 0.78 -9.81
CA PHE A 157 -6.43 1.27 -9.22
C PHE A 157 -5.57 2.01 -10.25
N GLY A 158 -5.34 1.40 -11.42
CA GLY A 158 -4.58 2.04 -12.50
C GLY A 158 -5.22 3.32 -13.03
N ASP A 159 -6.55 3.37 -13.15
CA ASP A 159 -7.30 4.57 -13.54
C ASP A 159 -7.16 5.71 -12.52
N ARG A 160 -7.21 5.40 -11.22
CA ARG A 160 -7.00 6.39 -10.16
C ARG A 160 -5.60 6.99 -10.16
N VAL A 161 -4.58 6.15 -10.35
CA VAL A 161 -3.19 6.61 -10.51
C VAL A 161 -3.08 7.50 -11.75
N LEU A 162 -3.62 7.07 -12.90
CA LEU A 162 -3.60 7.85 -14.13
C LEU A 162 -4.25 9.24 -13.95
N LYS A 163 -5.40 9.31 -13.29
CA LYS A 163 -6.12 10.57 -13.03
C LYS A 163 -5.40 11.52 -12.07
N THR A 164 -4.46 11.02 -11.30
CA THR A 164 -3.63 11.83 -10.40
C THR A 164 -2.44 12.46 -11.13
N MET A 165 -2.03 11.86 -12.24
CA MET A 165 -0.84 12.26 -12.98
C MET A 165 -1.18 13.25 -14.11
N PRO A 166 -0.28 14.18 -14.43
CA PRO A 166 -0.53 15.13 -15.51
C PRO A 166 -0.59 14.39 -16.86
N PRO A 167 -1.49 14.81 -17.77
CA PRO A 167 -1.62 14.17 -19.06
C PRO A 167 -0.40 14.48 -19.94
N ASN A 168 0.37 13.44 -20.28
CA ASN A 168 1.46 13.52 -21.24
C ASN A 168 1.63 12.19 -22.00
N GLN A 169 2.57 12.15 -22.96
CA GLN A 169 2.79 10.97 -23.82
C GLN A 169 3.25 9.72 -23.05
N THR A 170 3.87 9.90 -21.89
CA THR A 170 4.36 8.81 -21.06
C THR A 170 3.28 8.37 -20.06
N ASN A 171 2.75 9.30 -19.28
CA ASN A 171 1.79 9.06 -18.20
C ASN A 171 0.49 8.40 -18.66
N ARG A 172 0.05 8.61 -19.91
CA ARG A 172 -1.10 7.90 -20.49
C ARG A 172 -0.99 6.37 -20.44
N TRP A 173 0.22 5.84 -20.30
CA TRP A 173 0.52 4.40 -20.23
C TRP A 173 0.71 3.89 -18.79
N VAL A 174 0.54 4.73 -17.76
CA VAL A 174 0.77 4.31 -16.37
C VAL A 174 -0.22 3.23 -15.92
N ILE A 175 -1.42 3.19 -16.53
CA ILE A 175 -2.40 2.16 -16.23
C ILE A 175 -1.87 0.76 -16.54
N ASP A 176 -1.13 0.57 -17.64
CA ASP A 176 -0.55 -0.72 -18.01
C ASP A 176 0.58 -1.08 -17.04
N GLN A 177 1.43 -0.11 -16.67
CA GLN A 177 2.43 -0.29 -15.63
C GLN A 177 1.81 -0.72 -14.29
N ILE A 178 0.69 -0.14 -13.90
CA ILE A 178 -0.03 -0.52 -12.67
C ILE A 178 -0.59 -1.93 -12.81
N MET A 179 -1.33 -2.21 -13.88
CA MET A 179 -2.05 -3.47 -14.02
C MET A 179 -1.11 -4.67 -14.22
N ASP A 180 -0.04 -4.51 -14.98
CA ASP A 180 0.81 -5.63 -15.39
C ASP A 180 2.01 -5.84 -14.46
N LEU A 181 2.46 -4.78 -13.75
CA LEU A 181 3.71 -4.83 -12.99
C LEU A 181 3.55 -4.38 -11.54
N SER A 182 3.14 -3.13 -11.29
CA SER A 182 3.20 -2.54 -9.96
C SER A 182 2.12 -3.10 -9.02
N GLY A 183 0.87 -3.20 -9.50
CA GLY A 183 -0.28 -3.73 -8.77
C GLY A 183 -0.08 -5.19 -8.36
N PRO A 184 0.21 -6.12 -9.29
CA PRO A 184 0.49 -7.52 -8.94
C PRO A 184 1.64 -7.67 -7.94
N TYR A 185 2.70 -6.87 -8.09
CA TYR A 185 3.84 -6.88 -7.16
C TYR A 185 3.44 -6.49 -5.73
N VAL A 186 2.76 -5.35 -5.55
CA VAL A 186 2.40 -4.88 -4.20
C VAL A 186 1.28 -5.71 -3.60
N SER A 187 0.34 -6.22 -4.40
CA SER A 187 -0.74 -7.13 -3.96
C SER A 187 -0.15 -8.40 -3.38
N LYS A 188 0.80 -9.05 -4.07
CA LYS A 188 1.47 -10.24 -3.57
C LYS A 188 2.22 -9.99 -2.26
N LYS A 189 2.89 -8.85 -2.15
CA LYS A 189 3.61 -8.48 -0.91
C LYS A 189 2.68 -8.22 0.26
N LEU A 190 1.51 -7.67 -0.01
CA LEU A 190 0.48 -7.49 1.00
C LEU A 190 -0.09 -8.84 1.46
N GLU A 191 -0.47 -9.71 0.53
CA GLU A 191 -0.96 -11.08 0.80
C GLU A 191 0.02 -11.86 1.70
N GLU A 192 1.31 -11.91 1.31
CA GLU A 192 2.38 -12.51 2.13
C GLU A 192 2.44 -11.91 3.55
N SER A 193 2.22 -10.59 3.66
CA SER A 193 2.29 -9.89 4.95
C SER A 193 1.08 -10.18 5.83
N VAL A 194 -0.13 -10.17 5.28
CA VAL A 194 -1.36 -10.49 6.01
C VAL A 194 -1.33 -11.94 6.48
N GLY A 195 -0.92 -12.88 5.62
CA GLY A 195 -0.69 -14.29 6.00
C GLY A 195 0.24 -14.43 7.21
N ASN A 196 1.34 -13.68 7.23
CA ASN A 196 2.27 -13.70 8.37
C ASN A 196 1.70 -13.08 9.66
N LEU A 197 0.79 -12.12 9.56
CA LEU A 197 0.16 -11.48 10.73
C LEU A 197 -0.83 -12.41 11.42
N PHE A 198 -1.62 -13.15 10.65
CA PHE A 198 -2.71 -14.00 11.15
C PHE A 198 -2.36 -15.50 11.23
N GLY A 199 -1.15 -15.90 10.84
CA GLY A 199 -0.68 -17.28 10.99
C GLY A 199 -1.10 -18.22 9.85
N GLY A 200 -1.30 -17.65 8.65
CA GLY A 200 -1.88 -18.33 7.49
C GLY A 200 -3.34 -17.93 7.32
N ILE A 201 -3.61 -17.22 6.23
CA ILE A 201 -4.95 -17.03 5.65
C ILE A 201 -4.99 -17.78 4.32
#